data_AF-A0A0S8EFV4-F1
#
_entry.id   AF-A0A0S8EFV4-F1
#
_cell.length_a   1.000
_cell.length_b   1.000
_cell.length_c   1.000
_cell.angle_alpha   90.00
_cell.angle_beta   90.00
_cell.angle_gamma   90.00
#
_symmetry.space_group_name_H-M   'P 1'
#
loop_
_entity.id
_entity.type
_entity.pdbx_description
1 polymer ?
#
loop_
_entity_poly.entity_id
_entity_poly.type
_entity_poly.pdbx_seq_one_letter_code
_entity_poly.pdbx_strand_id
1 'polypeptide(L)'
;SAQDPFYVLPLVMGASMFLQQKLNPQPLDPIQARVFQIMPVFFTVFFLFFPAGLVLYWTVNNLLSIAQQWRINKVIGATSK
;
A
#
# COMPACT_ATOMS: atom_id res chain seq x y z
N SER A 1 6.87 16.10 -16.68
CA SER A 1 7.09 15.34 -15.44
C SER A 1 7.90 14.09 -15.79
N ALA A 2 9.07 13.89 -15.17
CA ALA A 2 10.00 12.80 -15.50
C ALA A 2 9.80 11.58 -14.57
N GLN A 3 10.27 10.41 -15.02
CA GLN A 3 10.35 9.19 -14.20
C GLN A 3 11.40 9.37 -13.09
N ASP A 4 11.27 8.63 -11.99
CA ASP A 4 12.27 8.65 -10.90
C ASP A 4 13.56 7.98 -11.37
N PRO A 5 14.69 8.71 -11.51
CA PRO A 5 15.93 8.15 -12.02
C PRO A 5 16.58 7.12 -11.07
N PHE A 6 16.16 7.06 -9.80
CA PHE A 6 16.71 6.13 -8.81
C PHE A 6 15.74 5.00 -8.42
N TYR A 7 14.52 4.99 -8.94
CA TYR A 7 13.46 4.00 -8.67
C TYR A 7 13.19 3.73 -7.18
N VAL A 8 13.51 4.69 -6.31
CA VAL A 8 13.28 4.59 -4.86
C VAL A 8 11.79 4.74 -4.56
N LEU A 9 11.10 5.65 -5.27
CA LEU A 9 9.69 5.93 -5.01
C LEU A 9 8.77 4.73 -5.27
N PRO A 10 8.89 3.98 -6.38
CA PRO A 10 8.07 2.78 -6.61
C PRO A 10 8.33 1.69 -5.57
N LEU A 11 9.58 1.52 -5.09
CA LEU A 11 9.90 0.55 -4.04
C LEU A 11 9.27 0.93 -2.70
N VAL A 12 9.33 2.21 -2.32
CA VAL A 12 8.68 2.72 -1.10
C VAL A 12 7.16 2.54 -1.19
N MET A 13 6.56 2.82 -2.35
CA MET A 13 5.14 2.58 -2.61
C MET A 13 4.78 1.09 -2.50
N GLY A 14 5.60 0.20 -3.06
CA GLY A 14 5.38 -1.25 -2.95
C GLY A 14 5.44 -1.75 -1.51
N ALA A 15 6.41 -1.26 -0.74
CA ALA A 15 6.53 -1.57 0.68
C ALA A 15 5.34 -1.03 1.50
N SER A 16 4.86 0.19 1.20
CA SER A 16 3.71 0.76 1.89
C SER A 16 2.42 0.01 1.58
N MET A 17 2.21 -0.40 0.32
CA MET A 17 1.07 -1.25 -0.07
C MET A 17 1.07 -2.59 0.68
N PHE A 18 2.23 -3.23 0.82
CA PHE A 18 2.34 -4.46 1.60
C PHE A 18 1.98 -4.25 3.08
N LEU A 19 2.45 -3.16 3.68
CA LEU A 19 2.10 -2.80 5.06
C LEU A 19 0.60 -2.53 5.21
N GLN A 20 -0.02 -1.82 4.26
CA GLN A 20 -1.45 -1.56 4.27
C GLN A 20 -2.26 -2.85 4.19
N GLN A 21 -1.84 -3.79 3.33
CA GLN A 21 -2.51 -5.07 3.18
C GLN A 21 -2.50 -5.89 4.48
N LYS A 22 -1.46 -5.78 5.30
CA LYS A 22 -1.39 -6.43 6.62
C LYS A 22 -2.33 -5.82 7.66
N LEU A 23 -2.71 -4.55 7.49
CA LEU A 23 -3.67 -3.88 8.37
C LEU A 23 -5.13 -4.16 8.00
N ASN A 24 -5.36 -4.65 6.78
CA ASN A 24 -6.68 -5.00 6.28
C ASN A 24 -7.01 -6.47 6.58
N PRO A 25 -8.27 -6.80 6.89
CA PRO A 25 -8.70 -8.19 7.03
C PRO A 25 -8.45 -8.96 5.74
N GLN A 26 -7.92 -10.19 5.85
CA GLN A 26 -7.76 -11.03 4.67
C GLN A 26 -9.11 -11.54 4.17
N PRO A 27 -9.32 -11.62 2.84
CA PRO A 27 -10.50 -12.24 2.27
C PRO A 27 -10.61 -13.72 2.68
N LEU A 28 -11.84 -14.21 2.88
CA LEU A 28 -12.11 -15.59 3.28
C LEU A 28 -11.87 -16.60 2.14
N ASP A 29 -11.95 -16.15 0.88
CA ASP A 29 -11.71 -16.97 -0.30
C ASP A 29 -10.20 -17.08 -0.61
N PRO A 30 -9.65 -18.30 -0.74
CA PRO A 30 -8.23 -18.52 -1.01
C PRO A 30 -7.73 -17.98 -2.36
N ILE A 31 -8.59 -17.89 -3.38
CA ILE A 31 -8.26 -17.31 -4.67
C ILE A 31 -8.11 -15.79 -4.51
N GLN A 32 -9.06 -15.15 -3.84
CA GLN A 32 -9.01 -13.71 -3.60
C GLN A 32 -7.80 -13.33 -2.74
N ALA A 33 -7.48 -14.10 -1.71
CA ALA A 33 -6.30 -13.89 -0.88
C ALA A 33 -4.99 -13.90 -1.69
N ARG A 34 -4.84 -14.85 -2.63
CA ARG A 34 -3.68 -14.91 -3.54
C ARG A 34 -3.58 -13.70 -4.46
N VAL A 35 -4.71 -13.27 -5.04
CA VAL A 35 -4.75 -12.07 -5.89
C VAL A 35 -4.30 -10.83 -5.11
N PHE A 36 -4.80 -10.66 -3.88
CA PHE A 36 -4.41 -9.55 -3.01
C PHE A 36 -2.91 -9.56 -2.70
N GLN A 37 -2.26 -10.72 -2.55
CA GLN A 37 -0.81 -10.82 -2.31
C GLN A 37 0.04 -10.43 -3.53
N ILE A 38 -0.46 -10.68 -4.74
CA ILE A 38 0.24 -10.37 -5.99
C ILE A 38 0.08 -8.89 -6.37
N MET A 39 -1.03 -8.27 -5.96
CA MET A 39 -1.38 -6.90 -6.34
C MET A 39 -0.31 -5.84 -6.04
N PRO A 40 0.30 -5.80 -4.83
CA PRO A 40 1.35 -4.83 -4.51
C PRO A 40 2.56 -4.95 -5.44
N VAL A 41 2.96 -6.19 -5.79
CA VAL A 41 4.09 -6.44 -6.69
C VAL A 41 3.76 -5.96 -8.10
N PHE A 42 2.57 -6.28 -8.59
CA PHE A 42 2.09 -5.81 -9.89
C PHE A 42 2.09 -4.28 -9.97
N PHE A 43 1.51 -3.59 -8.98
CA PHE A 43 1.47 -2.13 -8.96
C PHE A 43 2.86 -1.50 -8.80
N THR A 44 3.75 -2.12 -8.03
CA THR A 44 5.13 -1.65 -7.90
C THR A 44 5.83 -1.61 -9.25
N VAL A 45 5.73 -2.70 -10.03
CA VAL A 45 6.31 -2.78 -11.38
C VAL A 45 5.61 -1.82 -12.33
N PHE A 46 4.28 -1.72 -12.25
CA PHE A 46 3.50 -0.78 -13.05
C PHE A 46 3.92 0.68 -12.83
N PHE A 47 4.15 1.09 -11.58
CA PHE A 47 4.55 2.46 -11.24
C PHE A 47 5.98 2.82 -11.66
N LEU A 48 6.84 1.86 -12.01
CA LEU A 48 8.18 2.14 -12.57
C LEU A 48 8.11 2.95 -13.87
N PHE A 49 7.01 2.80 -14.62
CA PHE A 49 6.83 3.46 -15.91
C PHE A 49 6.11 4.81 -15.80
N PHE A 50 5.62 5.19 -14.61
CA PHE A 50 4.81 6.39 -14.42
C PHE A 50 5.64 7.61 -13.95
N PRO A 51 5.13 8.84 -14.16
CA PRO A 51 5.82 10.05 -13.71
C PRO A 51 5.98 10.08 -12.19
N ALA A 52 7.17 10.47 -11.70
CA ALA A 52 7.52 10.43 -10.29
C ALA A 52 6.57 11.23 -9.39
N GLY A 53 6.04 12.36 -9.88
CA GLY A 53 5.07 13.17 -9.14
C GLY A 53 3.76 12.43 -8.82
N LEU A 54 3.29 11.58 -9.74
CA LEU A 54 2.10 10.75 -9.49
C LEU A 54 2.41 9.69 -8.44
N VAL A 55 3.54 9.00 -8.57
CA VAL A 55 3.96 7.95 -7.63
C VAL A 55 4.13 8.52 -6.22
N LEU A 56 4.74 9.71 -6.11
CA LEU A 56 4.90 10.42 -4.84
C LEU A 56 3.55 10.77 -4.21
N TYR A 57 2.62 11.34 -4.99
CA TYR A 57 1.26 11.64 -4.51
C TYR A 57 0.58 10.39 -3.92
N TRP A 58 0.64 9.27 -4.65
CA TRP A 58 0.07 8.00 -4.19
C TRP A 58 0.75 7.48 -2.93
N THR A 59 2.09 7.55 -2.87
CA THR A 59 2.88 7.10 -1.72
C THR A 59 2.48 7.86 -0.46
N VAL A 60 2.42 9.20 -0.53
CA VAL A 60 2.05 10.03 0.62
C VAL A 60 0.62 9.74 1.07
N ASN A 61 -0.33 9.64 0.14
CA ASN A 61 -1.72 9.28 0.48
C ASN A 61 -1.83 7.89 1.12
N ASN A 62 -1.06 6.92 0.62
CA ASN A 62 -1.04 5.56 1.16
C ASN A 62 -0.52 5.53 2.60
N LEU A 63 0.58 6.24 2.89
CA LEU A 63 1.13 6.36 4.24
C LEU A 63 0.17 7.05 5.21
N LEU A 64 -0.51 8.12 4.79
CA LEU A 64 -1.55 8.76 5.61
C LEU A 64 -2.71 7.82 5.92
N SER A 65 -3.15 7.06 4.91
CA SER A 65 -4.22 6.07 5.06
C SER A 65 -3.84 4.95 6.03
N ILE A 66 -2.59 4.47 5.96
CA ILE A 66 -2.03 3.48 6.90
C ILE A 66 -2.03 4.05 8.32
N ALA A 67 -1.55 5.28 8.51
CA ALA A 67 -1.51 5.92 9.83
C ALA A 67 -2.93 6.06 10.43
N GLN A 68 -3.90 6.47 9.60
CA GLN A 68 -5.31 6.53 9.98
C GLN A 68 -5.85 5.15 10.35
N GLN A 69 -5.65 4.14 9.50
CA GLN A 69 -6.15 2.78 9.73
C GLN A 69 -5.55 2.17 10.99
N TRP A 70 -4.26 2.40 11.24
CA TRP A 70 -3.59 1.94 12.46
C TRP A 70 -4.22 2.55 13.72
N ARG A 71 -4.53 3.86 13.71
CA ARG A 71 -5.23 4.52 14.81
C ARG A 71 -6.62 3.93 15.02
N ILE A 72 -7.38 3.72 13.95
CA ILE A 72 -8.73 3.13 13.99
C ILE A 72 -8.68 1.72 14.60
N ASN A 73 -7.80 0.85 14.11
CA ASN A 73 -7.64 -0.51 14.61
C ASN A 73 -7.30 -0.52 16.11
N LYS A 74 -6.46 0.42 16.58
CA LYS A 74 -6.11 0.55 18.00
C LYS A 74 -7.29 1.01 18.86
N VAL A 75 -8.11 1.94 18.37
CA VAL A 75 -9.30 2.42 19.09
C VAL A 75 -10.38 1.32 19.15
N ILE A 76 -10.71 0.70 18.02
CA ILE A 76 -11.72 -0.37 17.96
C ILE A 76 -11.28 -1.58 18.80
N GLY A 77 -10.00 -1.97 18.71
CA GLY A 77 -9.44 -3.05 19.52
C GLY A 77 -9.38 -2.75 21.03
N ALA A 78 -9.34 -1.47 21.42
CA ALA A 78 -9.45 -1.07 22.83
C ALA A 78 -10.90 -1.08 23.33
N THR A 79 -11.87 -0.71 22.48
CA THR A 79 -13.30 -0.73 22.82
C THR A 79 -13.87 -2.15 22.89
N SER A 80 -13.30 -3.10 22.14
CA SER A 80 -13.77 -4.50 22.11
C SER A 80 -13.20 -5.38 23.23
N LYS A 81 -12.39 -4.83 24.15
CA LYS A 81 -11.91 -5.49 25.37
C LYS A 81 -12.74 -5.03 26.57
#